data_AF-A0A6N9IXJ9-F1
#
_entry.id   AF-A0A6N9IXJ9-F1
#
_cell.length_a   1.000
_cell.length_b   1.000
_cell.length_c   1.000
_cell.angle_alpha   90.00
_cell.angle_beta   90.00
_cell.angle_gamma   90.00
#
_symmetry.space_group_name_H-M   'P 1'
#
loop_
_entity.id
_entity.type
_entity.pdbx_description
1 polymer ?
#
loop_
_entity_poly.entity_id
_entity_poly.type
_entity_poly.pdbx_seq_one_letter_code
_entity_poly.pdbx_strand_id
1 'polypeptide(L)'
;MTKKMQSVLLVFTILFLTSCGYHGMVLLKPTPGADKTYSVTDSGTVEILGQDMKTEPTHWIYVDCEHWSGCFMRCQGKIQSCKNVATGSNLTVDHIMSRAGS
;
A
#
# COMPACT_ATOMS: atom_id res chain seq x y z
N MET A 1 27.54 20.09 27.45
CA MET A 1 27.43 19.47 26.11
C MET A 1 28.55 20.02 25.24
N THR A 2 29.46 19.19 24.74
CA THR A 2 30.58 19.69 23.90
C THR A 2 30.07 20.02 22.49
N LYS A 3 30.65 21.02 21.80
CA LYS A 3 30.24 21.41 20.43
C LYS A 3 30.18 20.21 19.46
N LYS A 4 31.05 19.21 19.67
CA LYS A 4 31.04 17.94 18.92
C LYS A 4 29.80 17.09 19.23
N MET A 5 29.40 16.98 20.49
CA MET A 5 28.21 16.24 20.90
C MET A 5 26.91 16.92 20.45
N GLN A 6 26.88 18.26 20.38
CA GLN A 6 25.78 19.01 19.74
C GLN A 6 25.67 18.74 18.24
N SER A 7 26.80 18.74 17.53
CA SER A 7 26.80 18.51 16.08
C SER A 7 26.35 17.09 15.73
N VAL A 8 26.79 16.09 16.50
CA VAL A 8 26.37 14.69 16.31
C VAL A 8 24.88 14.52 16.58
N LEU A 9 24.36 15.14 17.65
CA LEU A 9 22.94 15.07 17.97
C LEU A 9 22.07 15.71 16.87
N LEU A 10 22.51 16.84 16.32
CA LEU A 10 21.80 17.55 15.27
C LEU A 10 21.70 16.72 13.98
N VAL A 11 22.79 16.05 13.58
CA VAL A 11 22.81 15.15 12.41
C VAL A 11 21.87 13.95 12.64
N PHE A 12 21.90 13.36 13.84
CA PHE A 12 21.01 12.24 14.16
C PHE A 12 19.53 12.64 14.14
N THR A 13 19.17 13.83 14.66
CA THR A 13 17.78 14.32 14.60
C THR A 13 17.29 14.53 13.17
N ILE A 14 18.16 15.02 12.27
CA ILE A 14 17.81 15.23 10.86
C ILE A 14 17.58 13.89 10.15
N LEU A 15 18.39 12.87 10.45
CA LEU A 15 18.24 11.52 9.88
C LEU A 15 16.95 10.82 10.32
N PHE A 16 16.50 11.03 11.57
CA PHE A 16 15.24 10.46 12.03
C PHE A 16 14.01 11.13 11.40
N LEU A 17 14.08 12.44 11.15
CA LEU A 17 12.99 13.20 10.51
C LEU A 17 12.70 12.76 9.08
N THR A 18 13.69 12.23 8.35
CA THR A 18 13.51 11.79 6.95
C THR A 18 13.01 10.36 6.79
N SER A 19 12.86 9.59 7.88
CA SER A 19 12.45 8.18 7.81
C SER A 19 10.94 7.97 7.58
N CYS A 20 10.12 8.99 7.84
CA CYS A 20 8.67 8.94 7.68
C CYS A 20 8.26 9.18 6.22
N GLY A 21 8.54 8.23 5.32
CA GLY A 21 8.08 8.35 3.94
C GLY A 21 8.46 7.22 2.98
N TYR A 22 9.18 6.20 3.43
CA TYR A 22 9.78 5.20 2.54
C TYR A 22 8.99 3.88 2.50
N HIS A 23 7.67 3.95 2.40
CA HIS A 23 6.86 2.78 2.06
C HIS A 23 6.58 2.80 0.55
N GLY A 24 6.97 1.73 -0.14
CA GLY A 24 6.65 1.56 -1.55
C GLY A 24 5.15 1.38 -1.73
N MET A 25 4.53 2.18 -2.59
CA MET A 25 3.18 1.90 -3.09
C MET A 25 3.32 1.15 -4.39
N VAL A 26 2.66 -0.02 -4.51
CA VAL A 26 2.56 -0.72 -5.79
C VAL A 26 1.35 -0.18 -6.52
N LEU A 27 1.61 0.49 -7.65
CA LEU A 27 0.57 0.79 -8.62
C LEU A 27 0.36 -0.44 -9.50
N LEU A 28 -0.80 -1.08 -9.40
CA LEU A 28 -1.17 -2.11 -10.37
C LEU A 28 -1.29 -1.48 -11.74
N LYS A 29 -0.50 -1.96 -12.70
CA LYS A 29 -0.80 -1.74 -14.11
C LYS A 29 -1.97 -2.67 -14.47
N PRO A 30 -3.06 -2.16 -15.07
CA PRO A 30 -4.16 -3.00 -15.50
C PRO A 30 -3.64 -4.05 -16.50
N THR A 31 -3.82 -5.33 -16.18
CA THR A 31 -3.51 -6.44 -17.08
C THR A 31 -4.60 -6.56 -18.15
N PRO A 32 -4.27 -6.94 -19.39
CA PRO A 32 -5.29 -7.15 -20.43
C PRO A 32 -6.30 -8.22 -19.97
N GLY A 33 -7.56 -7.82 -19.74
CA GLY A 33 -8.62 -8.67 -19.19
C GLY A 33 -9.05 -8.36 -17.76
N ALA A 34 -8.25 -7.58 -17.01
CA ALA A 34 -8.60 -7.07 -15.68
C ALA A 34 -9.75 -6.04 -15.69
N ASP A 35 -9.91 -5.32 -16.81
CA ASP A 35 -10.85 -4.23 -17.03
C ASP A 35 -12.33 -4.59 -16.78
N LYS A 36 -12.65 -5.86 -16.56
CA LYS A 36 -14.03 -6.32 -16.30
C LYS A 36 -14.34 -6.58 -14.83
N THR A 37 -13.35 -6.62 -13.93
CA THR A 37 -13.54 -7.06 -12.54
C THR A 37 -13.10 -6.03 -11.50
N TYR A 38 -12.21 -5.12 -11.86
CA TYR A 38 -11.79 -4.01 -11.00
C TYR A 38 -11.36 -2.81 -11.85
N SER A 39 -11.45 -1.61 -11.28
CA SER A 39 -10.88 -0.37 -11.81
C SER A 39 -9.74 0.11 -10.93
N VAL A 40 -8.81 0.86 -11.51
CA VAL A 40 -7.74 1.54 -10.75
C VAL A 40 -7.97 3.03 -10.84
N THR A 41 -8.15 3.70 -9.70
CA THR A 41 -8.31 5.17 -9.66
C THR A 41 -6.98 5.88 -9.89
N ASP A 42 -7.01 7.18 -10.20
CA ASP A 42 -5.81 8.01 -10.34
C ASP A 42 -4.92 8.03 -9.09
N SER A 43 -5.52 7.73 -7.92
CA SER A 43 -4.81 7.60 -6.65
C SER A 43 -4.15 6.23 -6.44
N GLY A 44 -4.25 5.31 -7.41
CA GLY A 44 -3.74 3.94 -7.34
C GLY A 44 -4.58 2.99 -6.51
N THR A 45 -5.86 3.29 -6.29
CA THR A 45 -6.78 2.40 -5.55
C THR A 45 -7.44 1.42 -6.49
N VAL A 46 -7.38 0.14 -6.14
CA VAL A 46 -8.13 -0.92 -6.81
C VAL A 46 -9.56 -0.92 -6.28
N GLU A 47 -10.55 -0.58 -7.11
CA GLU A 47 -11.97 -0.64 -6.78
C GLU A 47 -12.60 -1.87 -7.44
N ILE A 48 -13.26 -2.73 -6.66
CA ILE A 48 -13.88 -3.95 -7.19
C ILE A 48 -15.21 -3.59 -7.87
N LEU A 49 -15.34 -3.92 -9.16
CA LEU A 49 -16.56 -3.62 -9.92
C LEU A 49 -17.72 -4.51 -9.46
N GLY A 50 -18.94 -3.96 -9.49
CA GLY A 50 -20.17 -4.68 -9.10
C GLY A 50 -20.46 -4.72 -7.59
N GLN A 51 -19.72 -3.94 -6.78
CA GLN A 51 -19.96 -3.77 -5.35
C GLN A 51 -20.26 -2.30 -5.03
N ASP A 52 -20.94 -2.02 -3.91
CA ASP A 52 -21.22 -0.64 -3.50
C ASP A 52 -20.00 -0.04 -2.79
N MET A 53 -19.23 0.76 -3.53
CA MET A 53 -18.03 1.43 -3.02
C MET A 53 -18.33 2.38 -1.84
N LYS A 54 -19.56 2.84 -1.64
CA LYS A 54 -19.88 3.69 -0.48
C LYS A 54 -19.91 2.91 0.82
N THR A 55 -20.17 1.61 0.76
CA THR A 55 -20.32 0.74 1.94
C THR A 55 -19.15 -0.21 2.12
N GLU A 56 -18.47 -0.57 1.05
CA GLU A 56 -17.38 -1.54 1.11
C GLU A 56 -16.12 -0.93 1.75
N PRO A 57 -15.43 -1.67 2.62
CA PRO A 57 -14.25 -1.18 3.32
C PRO A 57 -13.05 -1.04 2.38
N THR A 58 -12.12 -0.17 2.77
CA THR A 58 -10.79 -0.08 2.16
C THR A 58 -9.79 -0.94 2.93
N HIS A 59 -9.09 -1.81 2.20
CA HIS A 59 -8.05 -2.70 2.68
C HIS A 59 -6.68 -2.27 2.17
N TRP A 60 -5.67 -2.40 3.02
CA TRP A 60 -4.26 -2.28 2.66
C TRP A 60 -3.66 -3.67 2.64
N ILE A 61 -3.29 -4.14 1.46
CA ILE A 61 -2.72 -5.47 1.25
C ILE A 61 -1.22 -5.30 1.15
N TYR A 62 -0.48 -5.96 2.05
CA TYR A 62 0.96 -6.03 1.95
C TYR A 62 1.32 -7.05 0.86
N VAL A 63 2.07 -6.58 -0.13
CA VAL A 63 2.55 -7.38 -1.25
C VAL A 63 4.07 -7.34 -1.30
N ASP A 64 4.64 -8.47 -1.68
CA ASP A 64 6.06 -8.57 -1.96
C ASP A 64 6.40 -7.78 -3.22
N CYS A 65 7.47 -7.00 -3.16
CA CYS A 65 7.95 -6.14 -4.24
C CYS A 65 9.45 -5.89 -4.08
N GLU A 66 10.11 -5.32 -5.09
CA GLU A 66 11.54 -4.94 -5.03
C GLU A 66 11.78 -3.69 -4.15
N HIS A 67 11.22 -3.69 -2.93
CA HIS A 67 11.41 -2.66 -1.92
C HIS A 67 11.69 -3.31 -0.58
N TRP A 68 12.69 -2.81 0.15
CA TRP A 68 13.20 -3.43 1.38
C TRP A 68 12.18 -3.52 2.53
N SER A 69 11.14 -2.67 2.50
CA SER A 69 10.04 -2.68 3.48
C SER A 69 8.73 -3.25 2.91
N GLY A 70 8.82 -3.94 1.77
CA GLY A 70 7.68 -4.39 0.97
C GLY A 70 6.82 -3.25 0.46
N CYS A 71 5.67 -3.60 -0.12
CA CYS A 71 4.77 -2.61 -0.70
C CYS A 71 3.35 -2.81 -0.22
N PHE A 72 2.58 -1.72 -0.26
CA PHE A 72 1.15 -1.77 0.03
C PHE A 72 0.33 -1.52 -1.23
N MET A 73 -0.68 -2.35 -1.41
CA MET A 73 -1.74 -2.18 -2.40
C MET A 73 -3.02 -1.73 -1.70
N ARG A 74 -3.60 -0.62 -2.14
CA ARG A 74 -4.89 -0.13 -1.63
C ARG A 74 -6.02 -0.73 -2.46
N CYS A 75 -6.95 -1.43 -1.82
CA CYS A 75 -8.10 -2.03 -2.48
C CYS A 75 -9.40 -1.76 -1.72
N GLN A 76 -10.46 -1.37 -2.42
CA GLN A 76 -11.78 -1.10 -1.88
C GLN A 76 -12.78 -2.10 -2.44
N GLY A 77 -13.48 -2.79 -1.54
CA GLY A 77 -14.32 -3.94 -1.87
C GLY A 77 -14.16 -5.08 -0.87
N LYS A 78 -14.83 -6.20 -1.12
CA LYS A 78 -14.71 -7.40 -0.30
C LYS A 78 -13.27 -7.90 -0.27
N ILE A 79 -12.78 -8.20 0.94
CA ILE A 79 -11.43 -8.72 1.21
C ILE A 79 -10.99 -9.84 0.26
N GLN A 80 -11.88 -10.79 -0.05
CA GLN A 80 -11.55 -11.94 -0.91
C GLN A 80 -11.38 -11.52 -2.37
N SER A 81 -12.18 -10.57 -2.85
CA SER A 81 -12.02 -9.98 -4.18
C SER A 81 -10.68 -9.25 -4.28
N CYS A 82 -10.31 -8.47 -3.26
CA CYS A 82 -9.03 -7.78 -3.21
C CYS A 82 -7.82 -8.75 -3.21
N LYS A 83 -7.91 -9.89 -2.50
CA LYS A 83 -6.91 -10.97 -2.58
C LYS A 83 -6.77 -11.56 -3.99
N ASN A 84 -7.90 -11.80 -4.65
CA ASN A 84 -7.92 -12.37 -6.00
C ASN A 84 -7.26 -11.42 -7.02
N VAL A 85 -7.46 -10.10 -6.88
CA VAL A 85 -6.80 -9.12 -7.74
C VAL A 85 -5.28 -9.10 -7.52
N ALA A 86 -4.82 -9.12 -6.27
CA ALA A 86 -3.38 -9.16 -5.97
C ALA A 86 -2.72 -10.42 -6.54
N THR A 87 -3.27 -11.59 -6.23
CA THR A 87 -2.75 -12.88 -6.70
C THR A 87 -2.83 -13.04 -8.21
N GLY A 88 -3.94 -12.60 -8.84
CA GLY A 88 -4.09 -12.60 -10.30
C GLY A 88 -3.14 -11.64 -11.02
N SER A 89 -2.57 -10.67 -10.32
CA SER A 89 -1.56 -9.74 -10.83
C SER A 89 -0.13 -10.21 -10.58
N ASN A 90 0.06 -11.49 -10.22
CA ASN A 90 1.34 -12.08 -9.83
C ASN A 90 2.02 -11.37 -8.64
N LEU A 91 1.24 -10.72 -7.77
CA LEU A 91 1.75 -10.17 -6.52
C LEU A 91 1.63 -11.22 -5.41
N THR A 92 2.74 -11.49 -4.72
CA THR A 92 2.73 -12.36 -3.53
C THR A 92 2.14 -11.60 -2.36
N VAL A 93 0.97 -12.03 -1.88
CA VAL A 93 0.32 -11.43 -0.70
C VAL A 93 0.90 -12.04 0.56
N ASP A 94 1.50 -11.22 1.41
CA ASP A 94 2.03 -11.67 2.70
C ASP A 94 0.96 -11.62 3.80
N HIS A 95 0.36 -10.44 4.02
CA HIS A 95 -0.69 -10.24 5.01
C HIS A 95 -1.59 -9.05 4.64
N ILE A 96 -2.79 -8.99 5.24
CA ILE A 96 -3.75 -7.90 4.96
C ILE A 96 -4.02 -7.09 6.21
N MET A 97 -3.76 -5.79 6.11
CA MET A 97 -4.14 -4.81 7.10
C MET A 97 -5.48 -4.20 6.69
N SER A 98 -6.54 -4.64 7.37
CA SER A 98 -7.83 -3.96 7.31
C SER A 98 -7.86 -2.90 8.39
N ARG A 99 -8.22 -1.65 8.06
CA ARG A 99 -8.48 -0.65 9.10
C ARG A 99 -9.66 -1.18 9.92
N ALA A 100 -9.47 -1.42 11.22
CA ALA A 100 -10.59 -1.66 12.11
C ALA A 100 -11.50 -0.43 12.04
N GLY A 101 -12.81 -0.67 11.88
CA GLY A 101 -13.78 0.33 11.48
C GLY A 101 -13.74 1.63 12.29
N SER A 102 -14.12 2.70 11.61
CA SER A 102 -14.59 3.95 12.20
C SER A 102 -15.91 4.29 11.55
#